data_AF-A0AAD1SJ10-F1
#
_entry.id   AF-A0AAD1SJ10-F1
#
_cell.length_a   1.000
_cell.length_b   1.000
_cell.length_c   1.000
_cell.angle_alpha   90.00
_cell.angle_beta   90.00
_cell.angle_gamma   90.00
#
_symmetry.space_group_name_H-M   'P 1'
#
loop_
_entity.id
_entity.type
_entity.pdbx_description
1 polymer ?
#
loop_
_entity_poly.entity_id
_entity_poly.type
_entity_poly.pdbx_seq_one_letter_code
_entity_poly.pdbx_strand_id
1 'polypeptide(L)'
;QHKTDPTPDILQQIKSHQQAIKKYMSKDSQKALLWTKQLFYDKSNKADSLLARTLRQKTQTKRIDKINSPKGTTYDTPDDIAYIFAKYFTKLYDHKPEARQRQQQITNQRDIESYLKDIPLPTLPDEAKTQIAALVMTEEIA
;
A
#
# COMPACT_ATOMS: atom_id res chain seq x y z
N GLN A 1 84.91 0.42 10.48
CA GLN A 1 84.02 0.55 9.31
C GLN A 1 83.40 -0.81 9.04
N HIS A 2 82.12 -1.03 9.30
CA HIS A 2 81.42 -2.23 8.80
C HIS A 2 79.96 -1.85 8.49
N LYS A 3 79.75 -1.22 7.34
CA LYS A 3 78.48 -1.37 6.60
C LYS A 3 78.65 -2.65 5.81
N THR A 4 78.36 -3.79 6.43
CA THR A 4 78.24 -5.05 5.70
C THR A 4 76.92 -5.00 4.96
N ASP A 5 76.99 -4.72 3.66
CA ASP A 5 75.84 -4.89 2.77
C ASP A 5 75.28 -6.31 2.96
N PRO A 6 73.97 -6.47 3.18
CA PRO A 6 73.39 -7.78 3.39
C PRO A 6 73.63 -8.64 2.16
N THR A 7 74.12 -9.87 2.38
CA THR A 7 74.40 -10.86 1.34
C THR A 7 73.17 -10.98 0.43
N PRO A 8 73.33 -10.96 -0.91
CA PRO A 8 72.21 -10.88 -1.86
C PRO A 8 71.16 -11.98 -1.69
N ASP A 9 71.57 -13.14 -1.16
CA ASP A 9 70.71 -14.27 -0.81
C ASP A 9 69.75 -13.94 0.36
N ILE A 10 70.25 -13.32 1.43
CA ILE A 10 69.44 -12.90 2.59
C ILE A 10 68.40 -11.85 2.14
N LEU A 11 68.77 -10.95 1.24
CA LEU A 11 67.85 -9.97 0.66
C LEU A 11 66.75 -10.63 -0.19
N GLN A 12 67.06 -11.69 -0.94
CA GLN A 12 66.06 -12.45 -1.69
C GLN A 12 65.09 -13.17 -0.76
N GLN A 13 65.58 -13.77 0.33
CA GLN A 13 64.74 -14.43 1.33
C GLN A 13 63.81 -13.45 2.05
N ILE A 14 64.30 -12.26 2.42
CA ILE A 14 63.46 -11.21 3.01
C ILE A 14 62.36 -10.78 2.04
N LYS A 15 62.69 -10.56 0.76
CA LYS A 15 61.70 -10.19 -0.26
C LYS A 15 60.65 -11.27 -0.48
N SER A 16 61.05 -12.55 -0.49
CA SER A 16 60.10 -13.66 -0.68
C SER A 16 59.13 -13.76 0.50
N HIS A 17 59.61 -13.61 1.73
CA HIS A 17 58.77 -13.57 2.92
C HIS A 17 57.83 -12.37 2.94
N GLN A 18 58.31 -11.18 2.57
CA GLN A 18 57.46 -9.99 2.44
C GLN A 18 56.34 -10.19 1.40
N GLN A 19 56.64 -10.80 0.26
CA GLN A 19 55.63 -11.14 -0.75
C GLN A 19 54.62 -12.16 -0.25
N ALA A 20 55.06 -13.18 0.49
CA ALA A 20 54.18 -14.18 1.10
C ALA A 20 53.21 -13.53 2.11
N ILE A 21 53.72 -12.66 2.98
CA ILE A 21 52.91 -11.89 3.94
C ILE A 21 51.89 -11.01 3.21
N LYS A 22 52.33 -10.27 2.18
CA LYS A 22 51.44 -9.40 1.40
C LYS A 22 50.33 -10.18 0.71
N LYS A 23 50.64 -11.37 0.18
CA LYS A 23 49.66 -12.28 -0.45
C LYS A 23 48.64 -12.79 0.57
N TYR A 24 49.08 -13.13 1.78
CA TYR A 24 48.20 -13.55 2.86
C TYR A 24 47.26 -12.42 3.30
N MET A 25 47.81 -11.23 3.58
CA MET A 25 47.01 -10.05 3.93
C MET A 25 46.02 -9.64 2.84
N SER A 26 46.40 -9.76 1.57
CA SER A 26 45.51 -9.49 0.45
C SER A 26 44.34 -10.48 0.39
N LYS A 27 44.59 -11.78 0.63
CA LYS A 27 43.52 -12.79 0.71
C LYS A 27 42.56 -12.52 1.86
N ASP A 28 43.06 -12.17 3.04
CA ASP A 28 42.20 -11.87 4.19
C ASP A 28 41.38 -10.60 3.98
N SER A 29 41.99 -9.57 3.36
CA SER A 29 41.28 -8.35 2.97
C SER A 29 40.19 -8.63 1.94
N GLN A 30 40.44 -9.50 0.96
CA GLN A 30 39.43 -9.93 -0.02
C GLN A 30 38.27 -10.69 0.64
N LYS A 31 38.55 -11.60 1.59
CA LYS A 31 37.52 -12.32 2.35
C LYS A 31 36.68 -11.36 3.20
N ALA A 32 37.31 -10.43 3.90
CA ALA A 32 36.61 -9.43 4.71
C ALA A 32 35.71 -8.53 3.84
N LEU A 33 36.20 -8.14 2.66
CA LEU A 33 35.41 -7.37 1.69
C LEU A 33 34.21 -8.17 1.16
N LEU A 34 34.40 -9.46 0.85
CA LEU A 34 33.31 -10.32 0.39
C LEU A 34 32.24 -10.49 1.47
N TRP A 35 32.66 -10.75 2.71
CA TRP A 35 31.77 -10.91 3.86
C TRP A 35 30.96 -9.64 4.14
N THR A 36 31.61 -8.48 4.13
CA THR A 36 30.94 -7.19 4.36
C THR A 36 29.94 -6.86 3.25
N LYS A 37 30.26 -7.15 1.98
CA LYS A 37 29.31 -7.03 0.86
C LYS A 37 28.09 -7.94 1.06
N GLN A 38 28.30 -9.21 1.39
CA GLN A 38 27.22 -10.15 1.66
C GLN A 38 26.33 -9.66 2.80
N LEU A 39 26.94 -9.26 3.92
CA LEU A 39 26.23 -8.72 5.08
C LEU A 39 25.45 -7.45 4.72
N PHE A 40 25.99 -6.59 3.85
CA PHE A 40 25.32 -5.41 3.36
C PHE A 40 24.07 -5.79 2.55
N TYR A 41 24.15 -6.73 1.59
CA TYR A 41 22.96 -7.15 0.83
C TYR A 41 21.92 -7.85 1.71
N ASP A 42 22.35 -8.71 2.64
CA ASP A 42 21.45 -9.40 3.57
C ASP A 42 20.74 -8.44 4.54
N LYS A 43 21.40 -7.36 4.95
CA LYS A 43 20.86 -6.41 5.94
C LYS A 43 20.26 -5.14 5.33
N SER A 44 20.70 -4.69 4.16
CA SER A 44 20.22 -3.48 3.47
C SER A 44 18.84 -3.71 2.86
N ASN A 45 18.52 -4.92 2.42
CA ASN A 45 17.23 -5.28 1.83
C ASN A 45 16.08 -5.40 2.87
N LYS A 46 16.32 -4.99 4.13
CA LYS A 46 15.30 -5.02 5.19
C LYS A 46 14.21 -3.98 4.97
N ALA A 47 14.54 -2.79 4.46
CA ALA A 47 13.53 -1.77 4.21
C ALA A 47 12.54 -2.20 3.11
N ASP A 48 13.06 -2.69 1.99
CA ASP A 48 12.24 -3.15 0.87
C ASP A 48 11.47 -4.43 1.20
N SER A 49 12.06 -5.37 1.95
CA SER A 49 11.35 -6.56 2.42
C SER A 49 10.27 -6.24 3.45
N LEU A 50 10.49 -5.27 4.35
CA LEU A 50 9.47 -4.77 5.28
C LEU A 50 8.34 -4.07 4.52
N LEU A 51 8.67 -3.20 3.55
CA LEU A 51 7.68 -2.55 2.70
C LEU A 51 6.87 -3.58 1.90
N ALA A 52 7.52 -4.54 1.26
CA ALA A 52 6.86 -5.60 0.50
C ALA A 52 5.96 -6.45 1.42
N ARG A 53 6.40 -6.74 2.65
CA ARG A 53 5.58 -7.44 3.65
C ARG A 53 4.36 -6.61 4.06
N THR A 54 4.53 -5.33 4.35
CA THR A 54 3.43 -4.42 4.70
C THR A 54 2.46 -4.27 3.53
N LEU A 55 2.96 -4.18 2.29
CA LEU A 55 2.13 -4.10 1.10
C LEU A 55 1.31 -5.37 0.92
N ARG A 56 1.94 -6.55 1.04
CA ARG A 56 1.25 -7.86 0.99
C ARG A 56 0.16 -7.98 2.05
N GLN A 57 0.45 -7.58 3.29
CA GLN A 57 -0.54 -7.56 4.36
C GLN A 57 -1.70 -6.63 4.05
N LYS A 58 -1.42 -5.40 3.60
CA LYS A 58 -2.47 -4.42 3.23
C LYS A 58 -3.33 -4.90 2.05
N THR A 59 -2.74 -5.56 1.06
CA THR A 59 -3.50 -6.13 -0.05
C THR A 59 -4.35 -7.31 0.40
N GLN A 60 -3.83 -8.15 1.28
CA GLN A 60 -4.55 -9.33 1.78
C GLN A 60 -5.70 -8.94 2.72
N THR A 61 -5.51 -7.95 3.59
CA THR A 61 -6.58 -7.48 4.49
C THR A 61 -7.71 -6.76 3.76
N LYS A 62 -7.40 -6.11 2.62
CA LYS A 62 -8.41 -5.43 1.79
C LYS A 62 -9.06 -6.34 0.75
N ARG A 63 -8.51 -7.52 0.50
CA ARG A 63 -9.05 -8.46 -0.47
C ARG A 63 -10.21 -9.22 0.15
N ILE A 64 -11.33 -9.20 -0.56
CA ILE A 64 -12.50 -10.00 -0.19
C ILE A 64 -12.36 -11.33 -0.93
N ASP A 65 -11.99 -12.37 -0.19
CA ASP A 65 -11.75 -13.69 -0.76
C ASP A 65 -13.04 -14.49 -0.94
N LYS A 66 -14.04 -14.29 -0.08
CA LYS A 66 -15.31 -15.01 -0.10
C LYS A 66 -16.47 -14.15 0.39
N ILE A 67 -17.64 -14.33 -0.21
CA ILE A 67 -18.91 -13.75 0.26
C ILE A 67 -19.87 -14.89 0.62
N ASN A 68 -20.40 -14.84 1.84
CA ASN A 68 -21.42 -15.77 2.30
C ASN A 68 -22.81 -15.15 2.17
N SER A 69 -23.71 -15.82 1.45
CA SER A 69 -25.12 -15.45 1.42
C SER A 69 -25.82 -15.91 2.69
N PRO A 70 -26.86 -15.19 3.16
CA PRO A 70 -27.72 -15.65 4.25
C PRO A 70 -28.45 -16.98 3.94
N LYS A 71 -28.49 -17.41 2.67
CA LYS A 71 -29.00 -18.73 2.25
C LYS A 71 -27.99 -19.88 2.37
N GLY A 72 -26.79 -19.61 2.89
CA GLY A 72 -25.73 -20.61 3.07
C GLY A 72 -24.86 -20.87 1.83
N THR A 73 -25.04 -20.14 0.72
CA THR A 73 -24.18 -20.24 -0.46
C THR A 73 -22.95 -19.36 -0.31
N THR A 74 -21.76 -19.92 -0.55
CA THR A 74 -20.48 -19.20 -0.55
C THR A 74 -20.03 -18.92 -1.99
N TYR A 75 -19.68 -17.67 -2.27
CA TYR A 75 -19.12 -17.24 -3.55
C TYR A 75 -17.65 -16.88 -3.33
N ASP A 76 -16.75 -17.54 -4.05
CA ASP A 76 -15.29 -17.38 -3.92
C ASP A 76 -14.59 -17.05 -5.24
N THR A 77 -15.33 -17.07 -6.36
CA THR A 77 -14.78 -16.63 -7.65
C THR A 77 -14.78 -15.10 -7.75
N PRO A 78 -13.75 -14.49 -8.35
CA PRO A 78 -13.69 -13.03 -8.51
C PRO A 78 -14.89 -12.46 -9.28
N ASP A 79 -15.36 -13.17 -10.30
CA ASP A 79 -16.47 -12.74 -11.14
C ASP A 79 -17.80 -12.75 -10.38
N ASP A 80 -18.05 -13.79 -9.57
CA ASP A 80 -19.25 -13.85 -8.73
C ASP A 80 -19.23 -12.76 -7.65
N ILE A 81 -18.08 -12.53 -7.02
CA ILE A 81 -17.89 -11.48 -6.02
C ILE A 81 -18.16 -10.11 -6.64
N ALA A 82 -17.57 -9.83 -7.81
CA ALA A 82 -17.79 -8.58 -8.54
C ALA A 82 -19.26 -8.40 -8.93
N TYR A 83 -19.91 -9.45 -9.42
CA TYR A 83 -21.33 -9.43 -9.77
C TYR A 83 -22.21 -9.12 -8.54
N ILE A 84 -21.93 -9.74 -7.39
CA ILE A 84 -22.66 -9.50 -6.15
C ILE A 84 -22.51 -8.04 -5.69
N PHE A 85 -21.29 -7.50 -5.73
CA PHE A 85 -21.04 -6.10 -5.38
C PHE A 85 -21.76 -5.15 -6.34
N ALA A 86 -21.65 -5.38 -7.65
CA ALA A 86 -22.34 -4.59 -8.65
C ALA A 86 -23.85 -4.59 -8.39
N LYS A 87 -24.45 -5.78 -8.24
CA LYS A 87 -25.88 -5.93 -7.95
C LYS A 87 -26.31 -5.23 -6.66
N TYR A 88 -25.50 -5.32 -5.60
CA TYR A 88 -25.78 -4.66 -4.32
C TYR A 88 -25.80 -3.14 -4.47
N PHE A 89 -24.76 -2.56 -5.07
CA PHE A 89 -24.65 -1.11 -5.21
C PHE A 89 -25.61 -0.54 -6.26
N THR A 90 -25.85 -1.25 -7.36
CA THR A 90 -26.91 -0.90 -8.30
C THR A 90 -28.24 -0.83 -7.58
N LYS A 91 -28.57 -1.81 -6.73
CA LYS A 91 -29.79 -1.76 -5.91
C LYS A 91 -29.76 -0.59 -4.93
N LEU A 92 -28.66 -0.38 -4.21
CA LEU A 92 -28.55 0.67 -3.18
C LEU A 92 -28.78 2.08 -3.76
N TYR A 93 -28.28 2.34 -4.96
CA TYR A 93 -28.36 3.63 -5.63
C TYR A 93 -29.41 3.68 -6.76
N ASP A 94 -30.30 2.70 -6.87
CA ASP A 94 -31.36 2.74 -7.88
C ASP A 94 -32.43 3.78 -7.49
N HIS A 95 -32.30 4.98 -8.04
CA HIS A 95 -33.17 6.12 -7.72
C HIS A 95 -34.51 6.12 -8.47
N LYS A 96 -34.81 5.06 -9.25
CA LYS A 96 -36.08 4.92 -9.98
C LYS A 96 -37.28 5.00 -9.01
N PRO A 97 -38.37 5.70 -9.39
CA PRO A 97 -39.52 5.94 -8.51
C PRO A 97 -40.18 4.64 -8.02
N GLU A 98 -40.14 3.58 -8.83
CA GLU A 98 -40.67 2.25 -8.50
C GLU A 98 -39.77 1.45 -7.54
N ALA A 99 -38.45 1.71 -7.55
CA ALA A 99 -37.50 1.10 -6.64
C ALA A 99 -37.54 1.76 -5.25
N ARG A 100 -37.82 3.08 -5.20
CA ARG A 100 -38.08 3.80 -3.94
C ARG A 100 -39.25 3.19 -3.16
N GLN A 101 -40.36 2.84 -3.81
CA GLN A 101 -41.51 2.25 -3.10
C GLN A 101 -41.18 0.91 -2.41
N ARG A 102 -40.29 0.10 -3.01
CA ARG A 102 -39.82 -1.16 -2.41
C ARG A 102 -38.73 -0.95 -1.35
N GLN A 103 -37.91 0.09 -1.48
CA GLN A 103 -36.88 0.44 -0.49
C GLN A 103 -37.45 1.18 0.72
N GLN A 104 -38.52 1.97 0.55
CA GLN A 104 -39.28 2.61 1.63
C GLN A 104 -39.93 1.60 2.59
N GLN A 105 -40.08 0.34 2.17
CA GLN A 105 -40.50 -0.75 3.06
C GLN A 105 -39.34 -1.32 3.90
N ILE A 106 -38.08 -1.11 3.49
CA ILE A 106 -36.87 -1.65 4.16
C ILE A 106 -36.18 -0.57 5.01
N THR A 107 -36.15 0.67 4.52
CA THR A 107 -35.82 1.86 5.33
C THR A 107 -37.13 2.57 5.57
N ASN A 108 -37.66 2.46 6.79
CA ASN A 108 -38.84 3.22 7.21
C ASN A 108 -38.58 4.68 6.86
N GLN A 109 -39.26 5.21 5.85
CA GLN A 109 -39.14 6.62 5.48
C GLN A 109 -39.43 7.53 6.69
N ARG A 110 -40.25 7.03 7.63
CA ARG A 110 -40.51 7.62 8.94
C ARG A 110 -39.26 7.82 9.81
N ASP A 111 -38.29 6.92 9.77
CA ASP A 111 -37.07 6.99 10.61
C ASP A 111 -36.09 8.06 10.07
N ILE A 112 -36.03 8.22 8.75
CA ILE A 112 -35.22 9.28 8.12
C ILE A 112 -35.90 10.63 8.32
N GLU A 113 -37.23 10.71 8.15
CA GLU A 113 -37.99 11.93 8.39
C GLU A 113 -37.99 12.36 9.86
N SER A 114 -38.00 11.42 10.81
CA SER A 114 -37.82 11.73 12.24
C SER A 114 -36.39 12.17 12.53
N TYR A 115 -35.39 11.48 11.98
CA TYR A 115 -33.98 11.85 12.14
C TYR A 115 -33.67 13.24 11.58
N LEU A 116 -34.20 13.59 10.41
CA LEU A 116 -34.03 14.91 9.80
C LEU A 116 -34.77 16.01 10.57
N LYS A 117 -35.82 15.70 11.32
CA LYS A 117 -36.49 16.64 12.23
C LYS A 117 -35.73 16.85 13.53
N ASP A 118 -35.04 15.81 14.01
CA ASP A 118 -34.25 15.86 15.25
C ASP A 118 -32.90 16.57 15.05
N ILE A 119 -32.39 16.64 13.82
CA ILE A 119 -31.19 17.43 13.50
C ILE A 119 -31.57 18.91 13.39
N PRO A 120 -30.88 19.83 14.09
CA PRO A 120 -31.03 21.26 13.86
C PRO A 120 -30.41 21.62 12.51
N LEU A 121 -31.18 21.45 11.45
CA LEU A 121 -30.78 21.86 10.11
C LEU A 121 -30.78 23.40 10.04
N PRO A 122 -29.70 24.02 9.54
CA PRO A 122 -29.68 25.47 9.36
C PRO A 122 -30.75 25.86 8.34
N THR A 123 -31.72 26.67 8.78
CA THR A 123 -32.73 27.23 7.89
C THR A 123 -32.07 28.28 7.00
N LEU A 124 -32.13 28.10 5.68
CA LEU A 124 -31.63 29.13 4.76
C LEU A 124 -32.44 30.42 4.90
N PRO A 125 -31.78 31.59 4.86
CA PRO A 125 -32.46 32.88 4.74
C PRO A 125 -33.19 32.96 3.39
N ASP A 126 -34.30 33.70 3.36
CA ASP A 126 -35.18 33.73 2.19
C ASP A 126 -34.51 34.28 0.93
N GLU A 127 -33.52 35.16 1.08
CA GLU A 127 -32.66 35.66 0.00
C GLU A 127 -31.83 34.55 -0.67
N ALA A 128 -31.33 33.57 0.10
CA ALA A 128 -30.57 32.47 -0.47
C ALA A 128 -31.49 31.44 -1.14
N LYS A 129 -32.75 31.32 -0.67
CA LYS A 129 -33.74 30.46 -1.33
C LYS A 129 -34.13 31.00 -2.70
N THR A 130 -34.30 32.31 -2.84
CA THR A 130 -34.61 32.93 -4.14
C THR A 130 -33.44 32.82 -5.12
N GLN A 131 -32.19 32.89 -4.63
CA GLN A 131 -31.00 32.66 -5.46
C GLN A 131 -30.89 31.21 -5.94
N ILE A 132 -31.16 30.23 -5.09
CA ILE A 132 -31.12 28.80 -5.48
C ILE A 132 -32.29 28.46 -6.42
N ALA A 133 -33.46 29.08 -6.23
CA ALA A 133 -34.63 28.90 -7.08
C ALA A 133 -34.57 29.73 -8.38
N ALA A 134 -33.56 30.60 -8.53
CA ALA A 134 -33.36 31.34 -9.77
C ALA A 134 -33.01 30.37 -10.90
N LEU A 135 -33.60 30.60 -12.07
CA LEU A 135 -33.29 29.84 -13.27
C LEU A 135 -31.84 30.12 -13.67
N VAL A 136 -31.01 29.07 -13.69
CA VAL A 136 -29.64 29.16 -14.20
C VAL A 136 -29.71 29.52 -15.68
N MET A 137 -29.29 30.74 -16.01
CA MET A 137 -29.20 31.21 -17.39
C MET A 137 -27.89 30.68 -18.00
N THR A 138 -27.91 30.35 -19.29
CA THR A 138 -26.78 29.72 -20.01
C THR A 138 -25.50 30.56 -20.08
N GLU A 139 -25.55 31.83 -19.68
CA GLU A 139 -24.39 32.74 -19.63
C GLU A 139 -23.46 32.47 -18.43
N GLU A 140 -23.93 31.76 -17.39
CA GLU A 140 -23.16 31.49 -16.16
C GLU A 140 -22.33 30.19 -16.23
N ILE A 141 -22.37 29.47 -17.36
CA ILE A 141 -21.70 28.16 -17.56
C ILE A 141 -20.39 28.32 -18.39
N ALA A 142 -19.90 29.55 -18.59
CA ALA A 142 -18.67 29.82 -19.37
C ALA A 142 -17.39 29.66 -18.54
#